data_AF-A0A3A9UHS3-F1
#
_entry.id   AF-A0A3A9UHS3-F1
#
_cell.length_a   1.000
_cell.length_b   1.000
_cell.length_c   1.000
_cell.angle_alpha   90.00
_cell.angle_beta   90.00
_cell.angle_gamma   90.00
#
_symmetry.space_group_name_H-M   'P 1'
#
loop_
_entity.id
_entity.type
_entity.pdbx_description
1 polymer ?
#
loop_
_entity_poly.entity_id
_entity_poly.type
_entity_poly.pdbx_seq_one_letter_code
_entity_poly.pdbx_strand_id
1 'polypeptide(L)'
;MKTPIAVRSRNNIFGILSLIIGFTFLTTWLPLLRALFDGESYSWGMGYFGLSFSGKGLTSDYLILIVFLILYIALFASFNWIKNRVIFYLLLFWWWLHSFGNLLYDIIKNGDSMFHGDTLNIHVSISAIVIPLSIIALGLIIFIIKKDKQLQEVHIAWSRSNNIKVLIILGPLVLQGVFFAIGEPHGITDQIGVFIAIIQCFVIWLIFKPSRIE
;
A
#
# COMPACT_ATOMS: atom_id res chain seq x y z
N MET A 1 -8.45 -27.20 -5.78
CA MET A 1 -8.12 -25.84 -6.31
C MET A 1 -6.74 -25.90 -6.95
N LYS A 2 -6.53 -25.25 -8.11
CA LYS A 2 -5.21 -25.17 -8.76
C LYS A 2 -4.34 -24.20 -7.96
N THR A 3 -3.11 -24.61 -7.62
CA THR A 3 -2.13 -23.74 -6.95
C THR A 3 -1.74 -22.60 -7.89
N PRO A 4 -1.66 -21.35 -7.41
CA PRO A 4 -1.11 -20.24 -8.19
C PRO A 4 0.31 -20.56 -8.66
N ILE A 5 0.68 -20.09 -9.85
CA ILE A 5 2.01 -20.28 -10.44
C ILE A 5 2.60 -18.90 -10.74
N ALA A 6 3.75 -18.59 -10.15
CA ALA A 6 4.49 -17.38 -10.46
C ALA A 6 5.11 -17.50 -11.84
N VAL A 7 4.99 -16.43 -12.62
CA VAL A 7 5.37 -16.29 -14.03
C VAL A 7 6.62 -15.44 -14.23
N ARG A 8 7.10 -14.78 -13.16
CA ARG A 8 8.33 -13.97 -13.17
C ARG A 8 9.22 -14.34 -12.00
N SER A 9 10.52 -14.36 -12.27
CA SER A 9 11.55 -14.64 -11.27
C SER A 9 11.63 -13.52 -10.21
N ARG A 10 12.31 -13.83 -9.09
CA ARG A 10 12.60 -12.84 -8.05
C ARG A 10 13.47 -11.71 -8.63
N ASN A 11 13.13 -10.46 -8.31
CA ASN A 11 13.91 -9.30 -8.68
C ASN A 11 14.02 -8.32 -7.50
N ASN A 12 15.23 -7.86 -7.19
CA ASN A 12 15.46 -6.93 -6.08
C ASN A 12 14.83 -5.55 -6.32
N ILE A 13 14.80 -5.08 -7.57
CA ILE A 13 14.16 -3.80 -7.93
C ILE A 13 12.66 -3.85 -7.64
N PHE A 14 12.01 -5.00 -7.88
CA PHE A 14 10.61 -5.17 -7.54
C PHE A 14 10.40 -5.13 -6.03
N GLY A 15 11.34 -5.67 -5.25
CA GLY A 15 11.33 -5.54 -3.79
C GLY A 15 11.47 -4.09 -3.32
N ILE A 16 12.40 -3.32 -3.89
CA ILE A 16 12.57 -1.89 -3.58
C ILE A 16 11.28 -1.12 -3.89
N LEU A 17 10.70 -1.32 -5.08
CA LEU A 17 9.43 -0.67 -5.41
C LEU A 17 8.30 -1.11 -4.46
N SER A 18 8.25 -2.39 -4.09
CA SER A 18 7.23 -2.89 -3.18
C SER A 18 7.30 -2.24 -1.79
N LEU A 19 8.49 -1.86 -1.33
CA LEU A 19 8.64 -1.08 -0.09
C LEU A 19 8.06 0.33 -0.23
N ILE A 20 8.30 0.99 -1.38
CA ILE A 20 7.73 2.32 -1.67
C ILE A 20 6.20 2.24 -1.77
N ILE A 21 5.68 1.22 -2.47
CA ILE A 21 4.23 0.94 -2.53
C ILE A 21 3.69 0.67 -1.12
N GLY A 22 4.43 -0.05 -0.28
CA GLY A 22 4.07 -0.30 1.12
C GLY A 22 3.88 0.99 1.92
N PHE A 23 4.72 1.99 1.72
CA PHE A 23 4.55 3.30 2.35
C PHE A 23 3.23 3.96 1.95
N THR A 24 2.88 3.96 0.66
CA THR A 24 1.60 4.53 0.19
C THR A 24 0.39 3.66 0.59
N PHE A 25 0.58 2.35 0.70
CA PHE A 25 -0.46 1.40 1.12
C PHE A 25 -0.92 1.66 2.55
N LEU A 26 -0.08 2.25 3.41
CA LEU A 26 -0.45 2.67 4.77
C LEU A 26 -1.69 3.56 4.78
N THR A 27 -1.84 4.45 3.80
CA THR A 27 -2.99 5.37 3.67
C THR A 27 -4.32 4.64 3.43
N THR A 28 -4.26 3.38 3.00
CA THR A 28 -5.44 2.52 2.83
C THR A 28 -5.55 1.52 3.99
N TRP A 29 -4.45 0.83 4.31
CA TRP A 29 -4.46 -0.27 5.27
C TRP A 29 -4.80 0.18 6.70
N LEU A 30 -4.19 1.27 7.16
CA LEU A 30 -4.39 1.70 8.54
C LEU A 30 -5.83 2.20 8.79
N PRO A 31 -6.40 3.11 7.95
CA PRO A 31 -7.80 3.50 8.12
C PRO A 31 -8.78 2.34 7.98
N LEU A 32 -8.46 1.35 7.11
CA LEU A 32 -9.28 0.16 6.94
C LEU A 32 -9.36 -0.66 8.24
N LEU A 33 -8.20 -0.96 8.86
CA LEU A 33 -8.18 -1.71 10.11
C LEU A 33 -8.80 -0.92 11.27
N ARG A 34 -8.47 0.37 11.39
CA ARG A 34 -8.95 1.23 12.46
C ARG A 34 -10.47 1.40 12.39
N ALA A 35 -11.02 1.72 11.22
CA ALA A 35 -12.48 1.87 11.09
C ALA A 35 -13.23 0.54 11.30
N LEU A 36 -12.61 -0.60 10.97
CA LEU A 36 -13.17 -1.93 11.22
C LEU A 36 -13.18 -2.31 12.70
N PHE A 37 -12.12 -2.00 13.44
CA PHE A 37 -11.93 -2.49 14.81
C PHE A 37 -12.26 -1.46 15.90
N ASP A 38 -11.96 -0.18 15.70
CA ASP A 38 -12.31 0.89 16.64
C ASP A 38 -13.77 1.35 16.49
N GLY A 39 -14.41 1.00 15.36
CA GLY A 39 -15.77 1.40 15.02
C GLY A 39 -15.94 2.92 15.00
N GLU A 40 -17.04 3.40 15.57
CA GLU A 40 -17.45 4.82 15.52
C GLU A 40 -16.49 5.79 16.21
N SER A 41 -15.59 5.28 17.07
CA SER A 41 -14.59 6.09 17.76
C SER A 41 -13.48 6.61 16.83
N TYR A 42 -13.23 5.91 15.71
CA TYR A 42 -12.24 6.31 14.73
C TYR A 42 -12.86 7.11 13.60
N SER A 43 -12.32 8.31 13.36
CA SER A 43 -12.66 9.14 12.22
C SER A 43 -11.55 9.11 11.18
N TRP A 44 -11.96 9.07 9.91
CA TRP A 44 -11.04 9.10 8.78
C TRP A 44 -11.62 9.94 7.66
N GLY A 45 -10.74 10.45 6.80
CA GLY A 45 -11.12 11.18 5.62
C GLY A 45 -10.00 11.20 4.61
N MET A 46 -10.38 11.26 3.33
CA MET A 46 -9.44 11.44 2.24
C MET A 46 -10.07 12.27 1.12
N GLY A 47 -9.28 13.16 0.53
CA GLY A 47 -9.58 13.76 -0.76
C GLY A 47 -9.12 12.81 -1.87
N TYR A 48 -9.95 12.61 -2.90
CA TYR A 48 -9.60 11.84 -4.08
C TYR A 48 -10.10 12.53 -5.36
N PHE A 49 -9.18 13.16 -6.10
CA PHE A 49 -9.45 13.90 -7.34
C PHE A 49 -10.64 14.87 -7.23
N GLY A 50 -10.68 15.63 -6.13
CA GLY A 50 -11.70 16.66 -5.88
C GLY A 50 -12.99 16.14 -5.23
N LEU A 51 -13.11 14.83 -5.03
CA LEU A 51 -14.14 14.22 -4.18
C LEU A 51 -13.62 14.08 -2.76
N SER A 52 -14.50 14.16 -1.77
CA SER A 52 -14.17 13.91 -0.37
C SER A 52 -14.88 12.65 0.08
N PHE A 53 -14.13 11.72 0.66
CA PHE A 53 -14.64 10.52 1.31
C PHE A 53 -14.30 10.63 2.79
N SER A 54 -15.27 10.42 3.67
CA SER A 54 -15.02 10.49 5.11
C SER A 54 -16.06 9.73 5.92
N GLY A 55 -15.69 9.34 7.13
CA GLY A 55 -16.62 8.67 8.01
C GLY A 55 -16.09 8.48 9.42
N LYS A 56 -17.00 8.03 10.29
CA LYS A 56 -16.69 7.50 11.62
C LYS A 56 -17.01 6.01 11.61
N GLY A 57 -16.00 5.17 11.81
CA GLY A 57 -16.13 3.72 11.65
C GLY A 57 -16.58 3.29 10.25
N LEU A 58 -17.46 2.30 10.20
CA LEU A 58 -17.99 1.70 8.96
C LEU A 58 -19.15 2.53 8.40
N THR A 59 -18.84 3.37 7.42
CA THR A 59 -19.83 4.15 6.64
C THR A 59 -19.86 3.67 5.19
N SER A 60 -20.81 4.15 4.37
CA SER A 60 -20.83 3.79 2.94
C SER A 60 -19.55 4.18 2.19
N ASP A 61 -18.95 5.32 2.55
CA ASP A 61 -17.67 5.79 2.01
C ASP A 61 -16.52 4.81 2.26
N TYR A 62 -16.60 3.97 3.31
CA TYR A 62 -15.60 2.95 3.63
C TYR A 62 -15.35 1.97 2.48
N LEU A 63 -16.34 1.76 1.60
CA LEU A 63 -16.19 0.90 0.42
C LEU A 63 -15.03 1.32 -0.48
N ILE A 64 -14.67 2.61 -0.52
CA ILE A 64 -13.53 3.07 -1.31
C ILE A 64 -12.20 2.46 -0.82
N LEU A 65 -12.03 2.31 0.49
CA LEU A 65 -10.84 1.70 1.09
C LEU A 65 -10.75 0.21 0.72
N ILE A 66 -11.87 -0.49 0.62
CA ILE A 66 -11.92 -1.89 0.17
C ILE A 66 -11.50 -1.99 -1.30
N VAL A 67 -11.99 -1.09 -2.16
CA VAL A 67 -11.57 -1.03 -3.57
C VAL A 67 -10.07 -0.80 -3.69
N PHE A 68 -9.51 0.15 -2.94
CA PHE A 68 -8.07 0.39 -2.93
C PHE A 68 -7.29 -0.81 -2.39
N LEU A 69 -7.75 -1.46 -1.32
CA LEU A 69 -7.14 -2.69 -0.80
C LEU A 69 -7.04 -3.76 -1.90
N ILE A 70 -8.12 -4.00 -2.63
CA ILE A 70 -8.15 -4.98 -3.73
C ILE A 70 -7.12 -4.60 -4.81
N LEU A 71 -7.04 -3.33 -5.18
CA LEU A 71 -6.10 -2.85 -6.19
C LEU A 71 -4.64 -2.95 -5.72
N TYR A 72 -4.34 -2.68 -4.45
CA TYR A 72 -3.01 -2.89 -3.87
C TYR A 72 -2.64 -4.38 -3.80
N ILE A 73 -3.55 -5.26 -3.37
CA ILE A 73 -3.33 -6.71 -3.37
C ILE A 73 -3.08 -7.21 -4.80
N ALA A 74 -3.89 -6.76 -5.77
CA ALA A 74 -3.70 -7.08 -7.17
C ALA A 74 -2.34 -6.58 -7.68
N LEU A 75 -1.91 -5.39 -7.29
CA LEU A 75 -0.61 -4.84 -7.62
C LEU A 75 0.52 -5.70 -7.06
N PHE A 76 0.51 -6.03 -5.76
CA PHE A 76 1.51 -6.90 -5.15
C PHE A 76 1.56 -8.29 -5.81
N ALA A 77 0.41 -8.88 -6.12
CA ALA A 77 0.33 -10.14 -6.85
C ALA A 77 0.86 -10.01 -8.29
N SER A 78 0.60 -8.90 -8.96
CA SER A 78 0.96 -8.68 -10.37
C SER A 78 2.45 -8.67 -10.64
N PHE A 79 3.28 -8.36 -9.64
CA PHE A 79 4.75 -8.43 -9.78
C PHE A 79 5.23 -9.81 -10.25
N ASN A 80 4.64 -10.88 -9.72
CA ASN A 80 5.12 -12.24 -9.97
C ASN A 80 4.07 -13.23 -10.49
N TRP A 81 2.78 -13.03 -10.25
CA TRP A 81 1.76 -14.07 -10.43
C TRP A 81 0.80 -13.84 -11.61
N ILE A 82 0.74 -12.63 -12.15
CA ILE A 82 -0.17 -12.32 -13.28
C ILE A 82 0.55 -12.48 -14.62
N LYS A 83 0.04 -13.40 -15.45
CA LYS A 83 0.54 -13.68 -16.82
C LYS A 83 0.41 -12.47 -17.74
N ASN A 84 -0.76 -11.83 -17.76
CA ASN A 84 -1.00 -10.67 -18.61
C ASN A 84 -0.24 -9.46 -18.03
N ARG A 85 0.94 -9.16 -18.57
CA ARG A 85 1.81 -8.08 -18.09
C ARG A 85 1.22 -6.69 -18.31
N VAL A 86 0.28 -6.54 -19.24
CA VAL A 86 -0.45 -5.27 -19.40
C VAL A 86 -1.19 -4.90 -18.10
N ILE A 87 -1.76 -5.89 -17.40
CA ILE A 87 -2.41 -5.66 -16.11
C ILE A 87 -1.41 -5.13 -15.08
N PHE A 88 -0.20 -5.68 -15.00
CA PHE A 88 0.85 -5.17 -14.12
C PHE A 88 1.20 -3.71 -14.44
N TYR A 89 1.35 -3.36 -15.73
CA TYR A 89 1.67 -2.00 -16.14
C TYR A 89 0.54 -1.01 -15.83
N LEU A 90 -0.71 -1.42 -16.05
CA LEU A 90 -1.88 -0.62 -15.69
C LEU A 90 -1.97 -0.42 -14.17
N LEU A 91 -1.70 -1.44 -13.37
CA LEU A 91 -1.70 -1.33 -11.90
C LEU A 91 -0.56 -0.45 -11.39
N LEU A 92 0.63 -0.49 -12.00
CA LEU A 92 1.72 0.44 -11.68
C LEU A 92 1.34 1.89 -11.99
N PHE A 93 0.74 2.12 -13.15
CA PHE A 93 0.29 3.46 -13.53
C PHE A 93 -0.85 3.95 -12.64
N TRP A 94 -1.81 3.07 -12.31
CA TRP A 94 -2.85 3.35 -11.33
C TRP A 94 -2.25 3.72 -9.98
N TRP A 95 -1.26 2.97 -9.47
CA TRP A 95 -0.60 3.28 -8.21
C TRP A 95 0.06 4.65 -8.22
N TRP A 96 0.70 5.01 -9.33
CA TRP A 96 1.28 6.34 -9.51
C TRP A 96 0.20 7.44 -9.50
N LEU A 97 -0.89 7.25 -10.24
CA LEU A 97 -2.02 8.19 -10.25
C LEU A 97 -2.67 8.33 -8.87
N HIS A 98 -2.88 7.22 -8.18
CA HIS A 98 -3.49 7.18 -6.86
C HIS A 98 -2.61 7.87 -5.81
N SER A 99 -1.30 7.62 -5.83
CA SER A 99 -0.37 8.13 -4.81
C SER A 99 0.11 9.55 -5.08
N PHE A 100 0.46 9.85 -6.34
CA PHE A 100 1.02 11.14 -6.74
C PHE A 100 0.02 11.98 -7.53
N GLY A 101 -0.71 11.37 -8.48
CA GLY A 101 -1.69 12.10 -9.29
C GLY A 101 -2.76 12.80 -8.46
N ASN A 102 -3.21 12.18 -7.38
CA ASN A 102 -4.16 12.79 -6.44
C ASN A 102 -3.58 14.03 -5.74
N LEU A 103 -2.34 13.94 -5.23
CA LEU A 103 -1.66 15.06 -4.59
C LEU A 103 -1.34 16.19 -5.58
N LEU A 104 -0.92 15.83 -6.79
CA LEU A 104 -0.67 16.81 -7.86
C LEU A 104 -1.96 17.52 -8.27
N TYR A 105 -3.08 16.81 -8.37
CA TYR A 105 -4.38 17.42 -8.62
C TYR A 105 -4.75 18.42 -7.52
N ASP A 106 -4.54 18.04 -6.26
CA ASP A 106 -4.81 18.90 -5.10
C ASP A 106 -3.97 20.18 -5.15
N ILE A 107 -2.67 20.05 -5.40
CA ILE A 107 -1.73 21.19 -5.59
C ILE A 107 -2.20 22.11 -6.73
N ILE A 108 -2.60 21.54 -7.87
CA ILE A 108 -3.04 22.33 -9.03
C ILE A 108 -4.35 23.07 -8.74
N LYS A 109 -5.29 22.42 -8.04
CA LYS A 109 -6.62 22.99 -7.80
C LYS A 109 -6.65 23.98 -6.64
N ASN A 110 -6.00 23.64 -5.54
CA ASN A 110 -6.09 24.37 -4.28
C ASN A 110 -4.85 25.23 -4.00
N GLY A 111 -3.81 25.12 -4.83
CA GLY A 111 -2.53 25.77 -4.61
C GLY A 111 -1.60 24.96 -3.71
N ASP A 112 -0.41 25.49 -3.49
CA ASP A 112 0.60 24.83 -2.68
C ASP A 112 0.27 24.94 -1.19
N SER A 113 0.47 23.83 -0.47
CA SER A 113 0.35 23.77 0.99
C SER A 113 1.74 23.73 1.61
N MET A 114 1.90 24.36 2.77
CA MET A 114 3.19 24.46 3.45
C MET A 114 3.20 23.56 4.69
N PHE A 115 4.21 22.71 4.80
CA PHE A 115 4.52 22.01 6.04
C PHE A 115 5.23 22.98 6.98
N HIS A 116 4.61 23.27 8.12
CA HIS A 116 5.13 24.18 9.13
C HIS A 116 5.75 23.36 10.26
N GLY A 117 7.07 23.44 10.38
CA GLY A 117 7.80 22.87 11.52
C GLY A 117 8.00 23.93 12.60
N ASP A 118 7.08 24.02 13.55
CA ASP A 118 7.07 25.06 14.59
C ASP A 118 8.36 25.12 15.43
N THR A 119 9.01 23.97 15.65
CA THR A 119 10.24 23.88 16.47
C THR A 119 11.49 24.40 15.76
N LEU A 120 11.56 24.27 14.43
CA LEU A 120 12.76 24.64 13.65
C LEU A 120 12.50 25.83 12.73
N ASN A 121 11.28 26.39 12.74
CA ASN A 121 10.80 27.43 11.81
C ASN A 121 11.08 27.07 10.34
N ILE A 122 11.00 25.78 10.01
CA ILE A 122 11.21 25.28 8.65
C ILE A 122 9.85 25.24 7.96
N HIS A 123 9.78 25.90 6.81
CA HIS A 123 8.61 25.96 5.96
C HIS A 123 8.92 25.22 4.66
N VAL A 124 8.40 24.01 4.50
CA VAL A 124 8.64 23.23 3.28
C VAL A 124 7.34 23.15 2.48
N SER A 125 7.41 23.65 1.24
CA SER A 125 6.37 23.46 0.24
C SER A 125 6.12 21.98 0.01
N ILE A 126 4.85 21.55 0.11
CA ILE A 126 4.46 20.18 -0.24
C ILE A 126 4.75 19.94 -1.72
N SER A 127 4.54 20.93 -2.59
CA SER A 127 4.87 20.84 -4.01
C SER A 127 6.35 20.57 -4.27
N ALA A 128 7.24 21.20 -3.49
CA ALA A 128 8.68 21.00 -3.59
C ALA A 128 9.12 19.56 -3.24
N ILE A 129 8.30 18.81 -2.50
CA ILE A 129 8.54 17.39 -2.19
C ILE A 129 7.82 16.49 -3.20
N VAL A 130 6.52 16.72 -3.41
CA VAL A 130 5.64 15.83 -4.19
C VAL A 130 6.02 15.81 -5.67
N ILE A 131 6.31 16.98 -6.27
CA ILE A 131 6.61 17.05 -7.71
C ILE A 131 7.89 16.27 -8.05
N PRO A 132 9.06 16.50 -7.40
CA PRO A 132 10.26 15.71 -7.68
C PRO A 132 10.05 14.21 -7.43
N LEU A 133 9.39 13.84 -6.32
CA LEU A 133 9.12 12.44 -6.01
C LEU A 133 8.22 11.78 -7.07
N SER A 134 7.21 12.48 -7.58
CA SER A 134 6.34 11.96 -8.64
C SER A 134 7.10 11.67 -9.93
N ILE A 135 8.05 12.54 -10.30
CA ILE A 135 8.88 12.38 -11.50
C ILE A 135 9.83 11.20 -11.32
N ILE A 136 10.49 11.11 -10.16
CA ILE A 136 11.38 9.99 -9.82
C ILE A 136 10.59 8.67 -9.83
N ALA A 137 9.41 8.64 -9.22
CA ALA A 137 8.55 7.45 -9.20
C ALA A 137 8.12 7.05 -10.61
N LEU A 138 7.78 8.01 -11.48
CA LEU A 138 7.45 7.73 -12.88
C LEU A 138 8.64 7.14 -13.64
N GLY A 139 9.83 7.71 -13.45
CA GLY A 139 11.08 7.18 -14.01
C GLY A 139 11.36 5.74 -13.55
N LEU A 140 11.14 5.47 -12.26
CA LEU A 140 11.27 4.13 -11.69
C LEU A 140 10.29 3.13 -12.30
N ILE A 141 9.03 3.54 -12.52
CA ILE A 141 8.02 2.71 -13.20
C ILE A 141 8.47 2.37 -14.62
N ILE A 142 8.91 3.37 -15.40
CA ILE A 142 9.40 3.16 -16.76
C ILE A 142 10.57 2.16 -16.77
N PHE A 143 11.52 2.34 -15.85
CA PHE A 143 12.66 1.44 -15.70
C PHE A 143 12.23 0.01 -15.35
N ILE A 144 11.28 -0.15 -14.44
CA ILE A 144 10.73 -1.44 -14.03
C ILE A 144 10.01 -2.13 -15.17
N ILE A 145 9.21 -1.41 -15.96
CA ILE A 145 8.54 -1.95 -17.15
C ILE A 145 9.58 -2.43 -18.17
N LYS A 146 10.63 -1.65 -18.42
CA LYS A 146 11.73 -2.07 -19.32
C LYS A 146 12.41 -3.34 -18.80
N LYS A 147 12.66 -3.42 -17.49
CA LYS A 147 13.30 -4.58 -16.87
C LYS A 147 12.40 -5.81 -16.91
N ASP A 148 11.10 -5.66 -16.64
CA ASP A 148 10.11 -6.74 -16.65
C ASP A 148 10.04 -7.45 -18.00
N LYS A 149 10.12 -6.70 -19.10
CA LYS A 149 10.15 -7.24 -20.47
C LYS A 149 11.37 -8.10 -20.77
N GLN A 150 12.46 -7.94 -20.01
CA GLN A 150 13.69 -8.71 -20.16
C GLN A 150 13.76 -9.91 -19.21
N LEU A 151 12.81 -10.02 -18.27
CA LEU A 151 12.80 -11.13 -17.31
C LEU A 151 12.29 -12.40 -17.99
N GLN A 152 13.00 -13.50 -17.73
CA GLN A 152 12.55 -14.82 -18.16
C GLN A 152 11.27 -15.22 -17.44
N GLU A 153 10.41 -15.91 -18.19
CA GLU A 153 9.25 -16.56 -17.61
C GLU A 153 9.72 -17.74 -16.76
N VAL A 154 9.12 -17.88 -15.58
CA VAL A 154 9.37 -19.02 -14.71
C VAL A 154 8.04 -19.66 -14.37
N HIS A 155 8.07 -20.88 -13.83
CA HIS A 155 6.88 -21.57 -13.35
C HIS A 155 7.14 -22.08 -11.94
N ILE A 156 6.98 -21.20 -10.95
CA ILE A 156 7.18 -21.53 -9.54
C ILE A 156 5.81 -21.61 -8.88
N ALA A 157 5.40 -22.81 -8.45
CA ALA A 157 4.13 -22.98 -7.76
C ALA A 157 4.15 -22.31 -6.38
N TRP A 158 2.97 -21.88 -5.91
CA TRP A 158 2.76 -21.40 -4.55
C TRP A 158 3.17 -22.47 -3.54
N SER A 159 4.15 -22.16 -2.70
CA SER A 159 4.75 -23.14 -1.78
C SER A 159 4.27 -22.97 -0.34
N ARG A 160 4.62 -23.93 0.52
CA ARG A 160 4.37 -23.87 1.97
C ARG A 160 4.99 -22.61 2.59
N SER A 161 6.13 -22.15 2.08
CA SER A 161 6.77 -20.90 2.52
C SER A 161 5.84 -19.69 2.34
N ASN A 162 5.11 -19.61 1.22
CA ASN A 162 4.16 -18.52 0.99
C ASN A 162 2.98 -18.59 1.99
N ASN A 163 2.46 -19.79 2.27
CA ASN A 163 1.42 -19.98 3.29
C ASN A 163 1.89 -19.55 4.69
N ILE A 164 3.11 -19.91 5.07
CA ILE A 164 3.69 -19.49 6.37
C ILE A 164 3.80 -17.97 6.44
N LYS A 165 4.23 -17.31 5.37
CA LYS A 165 4.28 -15.83 5.32
C LYS A 165 2.91 -15.20 5.47
N VAL A 166 1.87 -15.77 4.84
CA VAL A 166 0.48 -15.30 5.02
C VAL A 166 0.10 -15.35 6.49
N LEU A 167 0.35 -16.48 7.15
CA LEU A 167 0.04 -16.67 8.57
C LEU A 167 0.83 -15.70 9.47
N ILE A 168 2.13 -15.51 9.22
CA ILE A 168 2.96 -14.60 10.03
C ILE A 168 2.56 -13.14 9.83
N ILE A 169 2.26 -12.72 8.60
CA ILE A 169 2.01 -11.32 8.28
C ILE A 169 0.55 -10.93 8.61
N LEU A 170 -0.41 -11.80 8.30
CA LEU A 170 -1.84 -11.53 8.54
C LEU A 170 -2.34 -12.09 9.88
N GLY A 171 -1.65 -13.05 10.50
CA GLY A 171 -2.02 -13.57 11.82
C GLY A 171 -2.13 -12.50 12.92
N PRO A 172 -1.25 -11.48 12.97
CA PRO A 172 -1.37 -10.38 13.90
C PRO A 172 -2.67 -9.56 13.78
N LEU A 173 -3.46 -9.69 12.70
CA LEU A 173 -4.75 -9.01 12.57
C LEU A 173 -5.70 -9.31 13.72
N VAL A 174 -5.69 -10.55 14.23
CA VAL A 174 -6.54 -10.93 15.38
C VAL A 174 -6.11 -10.15 16.62
N LEU A 175 -4.80 -10.06 16.85
CA LEU A 175 -4.24 -9.32 17.98
C LEU A 175 -4.50 -7.81 17.85
N GLN A 176 -4.37 -7.26 16.65
CA GLN A 176 -4.71 -5.86 16.37
C GLN A 176 -6.19 -5.58 16.60
N GLY A 177 -7.09 -6.50 16.21
CA GLY A 177 -8.51 -6.38 16.51
C GLY A 177 -8.79 -6.31 18.01
N VAL A 178 -8.09 -7.12 18.82
CA VAL A 178 -8.18 -7.05 20.29
C VAL A 178 -7.62 -5.72 20.83
N PHE A 179 -6.46 -5.29 20.34
CA PHE A 179 -5.82 -4.05 20.80
C PHE A 179 -6.63 -2.81 20.48
N PHE A 180 -7.24 -2.75 19.30
CA PHE A 180 -8.07 -1.64 18.86
C PHE A 180 -9.45 -1.63 19.50
N ALA A 181 -10.08 -2.81 19.69
CA ALA A 181 -11.41 -2.88 20.28
C ALA A 181 -11.43 -2.62 21.80
N ILE A 182 -10.34 -2.96 22.53
CA ILE A 182 -10.29 -2.88 23.99
C ILE A 182 -9.34 -1.79 24.48
N GLY A 183 -8.34 -1.42 23.66
CA GLY A 183 -7.32 -0.45 24.05
C GLY A 183 -7.88 0.95 24.25
N GLU A 184 -7.27 1.68 25.17
CA GLU A 184 -7.54 3.11 25.33
C GLU A 184 -7.08 3.85 24.06
N PRO A 185 -7.89 4.78 23.51
CA PRO A 185 -7.46 5.60 22.39
C PRO A 185 -6.15 6.32 22.72
N HIS A 186 -5.15 6.22 21.83
CA HIS A 186 -3.80 6.76 22.01
C HIS A 186 -2.97 6.13 23.15
N GLY A 187 -3.50 5.11 23.83
CA GLY A 187 -2.79 4.32 24.84
C GLY A 187 -1.73 3.39 24.23
N ILE A 188 -0.97 2.71 25.09
CA ILE A 188 0.15 1.85 24.66
C ILE A 188 -0.33 0.70 23.75
N THR A 189 -1.47 0.09 24.07
CA THR A 189 -2.04 -1.02 23.26
C THR A 189 -2.44 -0.56 21.86
N ASP A 190 -3.07 0.61 21.75
CA ASP A 190 -3.42 1.25 20.47
C ASP A 190 -2.16 1.52 19.64
N GLN A 191 -1.13 2.13 20.25
CA GLN A 191 0.14 2.40 19.59
C GLN A 191 0.80 1.11 19.07
N ILE A 192 0.82 0.03 19.86
CA ILE A 192 1.35 -1.27 19.42
C ILE A 192 0.55 -1.79 18.20
N GLY A 193 -0.78 -1.71 18.23
CA GLY A 193 -1.64 -2.10 17.11
C GLY A 193 -1.31 -1.33 15.82
N VAL A 194 -1.10 -0.01 15.94
CA VAL A 194 -0.69 0.87 14.84
C VAL A 194 0.70 0.49 14.31
N PHE A 195 1.68 0.25 15.20
CA PHE A 195 3.03 -0.16 14.77
C PHE A 195 3.01 -1.49 14.02
N ILE A 196 2.23 -2.47 14.47
CA ILE A 196 2.04 -3.73 13.75
C ILE A 196 1.45 -3.47 12.36
N ALA A 197 0.46 -2.58 12.24
CA ALA A 197 -0.15 -2.22 10.96
C ALA A 197 0.83 -1.56 10.00
N ILE A 198 1.69 -0.66 10.52
CA ILE A 198 2.76 -0.02 9.75
C ILE A 198 3.75 -1.07 9.24
N ILE A 199 4.23 -1.97 10.11
CA ILE A 199 5.16 -3.03 9.73
C ILE A 199 4.53 -3.92 8.66
N GLN A 200 3.26 -4.33 8.83
CA GLN A 200 2.52 -5.11 7.83
C GLN A 200 2.55 -4.47 6.44
N CYS A 201 2.38 -3.15 6.33
CA CYS A 201 2.41 -2.45 5.05
C CYS A 201 3.74 -2.67 4.29
N PHE A 202 4.86 -2.70 5.01
CA PHE A 202 6.18 -2.90 4.40
C PHE A 202 6.54 -4.36 4.12
N VAL A 203 5.88 -5.32 4.79
CA VAL A 203 6.20 -6.75 4.63
C VAL A 203 5.16 -7.54 3.84
N ILE A 204 3.95 -7.00 3.61
CA ILE A 204 2.85 -7.72 2.95
C ILE A 204 3.22 -8.26 1.55
N TRP A 205 4.02 -7.52 0.79
CA TRP A 205 4.48 -7.96 -0.52
C TRP A 205 5.32 -9.26 -0.48
N LEU A 206 5.94 -9.58 0.65
CA LEU A 206 6.72 -10.81 0.82
C LEU A 206 5.86 -12.07 0.68
N ILE A 207 4.57 -11.98 0.99
CA ILE A 207 3.58 -13.04 0.73
C ILE A 207 3.62 -13.44 -0.74
N PHE A 208 3.69 -12.46 -1.63
CA PHE A 208 3.69 -12.63 -3.07
C PHE A 208 5.09 -12.88 -3.65
N LYS A 209 6.15 -12.87 -2.84
CA LYS A 209 7.48 -13.23 -3.32
C LYS A 209 7.56 -14.74 -3.52
N PRO A 210 7.77 -15.26 -4.75
CA PRO A 210 7.82 -16.69 -5.00
C PRO A 210 8.96 -17.32 -4.20
N SER A 211 8.75 -18.46 -3.55
CA SER A 211 9.82 -19.22 -2.87
C SER A 211 10.14 -20.48 -3.64
N ARG A 212 11.43 -20.78 -3.83
CA ARG A 212 11.83 -22.06 -4.42
C ARG A 212 11.25 -23.18 -3.55
N ILE A 213 10.79 -24.23 -4.22
CA ILE A 213 10.44 -25.48 -3.57
C ILE A 213 11.79 -26.11 -3.26
N GLU A 214 12.16 -26.13 -1.99
CA GLU A 214 13.21 -27.04 -1.48
C GLU A 214 12.59 -28.43 -1.30
#